data_AF-A0A6B1H481-F1
#
_entry.id   AF-A0A6B1H481-F1
#
_cell.length_a   1.000
_cell.length_b   1.000
_cell.length_c   1.000
_cell.angle_alpha   90.00
_cell.angle_beta   90.00
_cell.angle_gamma   90.00
#
_symmetry.space_group_name_H-M   'P 1'
#
loop_
_entity.id
_entity.type
_entity.pdbx_description
1 polymer ?
#
loop_
_entity_poly.entity_id
_entity_poly.type
_entity_poly.pdbx_seq_one_letter_code
_entity_poly.pdbx_strand_id
1 'polypeptide(L)'
;MEVRQHPLFNAWLKELAGADQLQDVFGEVMALISALENHGRDLEGDESHPVTSTQYDLHALRRNPPTETTPYAAGPPVLRLLYGYVRHHTGHEIHEIAVLAIGGDKTRLGNDWYPANITQAEVRIDQWCQQHPGYKPVHKSGGPK
;
A
#
# COMPACT_ATOMS: atom_id res chain seq x y z
N MET A 1 -5.43 -13.00 0.12
CA MET A 1 -4.72 -12.25 1.18
C MET A 1 -5.71 -11.30 1.83
N GLU A 2 -5.76 -11.21 3.16
CA GLU A 2 -6.57 -10.19 3.82
C GLU A 2 -5.88 -8.82 3.72
N VAL A 3 -6.63 -7.79 3.31
CA VAL A 3 -6.15 -6.41 3.25
C VAL A 3 -6.91 -5.57 4.27
N ARG A 4 -6.16 -4.86 5.12
CA ARG A 4 -6.69 -3.89 6.09
C ARG A 4 -6.20 -2.50 5.75
N GLN A 5 -6.92 -1.51 6.28
CA GLN A 5 -6.66 -0.10 6.01
C GLN A 5 -6.40 0.63 7.31
N HIS A 6 -5.34 1.44 7.35
CA HIS A 6 -5.13 2.39 8.42
C HIS A 6 -6.26 3.45 8.41
N PRO A 7 -6.74 3.96 9.56
CA PRO A 7 -7.83 4.94 9.60
C PRO A 7 -7.59 6.19 8.73
N LEU A 8 -6.37 6.71 8.70
CA LEU A 8 -5.99 7.85 7.84
C LEU A 8 -5.95 7.48 6.35
N PHE A 9 -5.66 6.23 6.00
CA PHE A 9 -5.78 5.76 4.62
C PHE A 9 -7.26 5.72 4.21
N ASN A 10 -8.13 5.21 5.09
CA ASN A 10 -9.57 5.19 4.85
C ASN A 10 -10.16 6.61 4.72
N ALA A 11 -9.67 7.58 5.51
CA ALA A 11 -10.05 8.98 5.35
C ALA A 11 -9.69 9.53 3.97
N TRP A 12 -8.46 9.29 3.51
CA TRP A 12 -8.01 9.66 2.16
C TRP A 12 -8.85 8.97 1.08
N LEU A 13 -9.15 7.68 1.25
CA LEU A 13 -9.96 6.92 0.30
C LEU A 13 -11.38 7.48 0.18
N LYS A 14 -11.97 7.94 1.30
CA LYS A 14 -13.29 8.61 1.32
C LYS A 14 -13.26 9.97 0.63
N GLU A 15 -12.19 10.74 0.81
CA GLU A 15 -12.00 12.00 0.08
C GLU A 15 -11.91 11.76 -1.43
N LEU A 16 -11.17 10.73 -1.85
CA LEU A 16 -11.07 10.32 -3.25
C LEU A 16 -12.44 9.90 -3.82
N ALA A 17 -13.21 9.10 -3.07
CA ALA A 17 -14.54 8.66 -3.47
C ALA A 17 -15.56 9.80 -3.60
N GLY A 18 -15.41 10.86 -2.80
CA GLY A 18 -16.29 12.03 -2.80
C GLY A 18 -15.98 13.06 -3.89
N ALA A 19 -14.89 12.90 -4.64
CA ALA A 19 -14.51 13.81 -5.71
C ALA A 19 -15.10 13.32 -7.05
N ASP A 20 -16.20 13.94 -7.51
CA ASP A 20 -16.90 13.56 -8.75
C ASP A 20 -15.98 13.43 -9.97
N GLN A 21 -14.99 14.32 -10.08
CA GLN A 21 -14.02 14.33 -11.19
C GLN A 21 -12.99 13.19 -11.11
N LEU A 22 -12.93 12.46 -10.00
CA LEU A 22 -11.98 11.39 -9.73
C LEU A 22 -12.67 10.02 -9.55
N GLN A 23 -13.93 9.88 -9.96
CA GLN A 23 -14.67 8.63 -9.87
C GLN A 23 -13.95 7.45 -10.58
N ASP A 24 -13.43 7.68 -11.79
CA ASP A 24 -12.67 6.65 -12.51
C ASP A 24 -11.36 6.29 -11.78
N VAL A 25 -10.68 7.29 -11.24
CA VAL A 25 -9.45 7.12 -10.45
C VAL A 25 -9.74 6.32 -9.17
N PHE A 26 -10.87 6.58 -8.51
CA PHE A 26 -11.32 5.82 -7.37
C PHE A 26 -11.59 4.36 -7.74
N GLY A 27 -12.28 4.11 -8.86
CA GLY A 27 -12.50 2.76 -9.38
C GLY A 27 -11.20 1.99 -9.62
N GLU A 28 -10.19 2.63 -10.22
CA GLU A 28 -8.87 2.05 -10.43
C GLU A 28 -8.12 1.78 -9.12
N VAL A 29 -8.24 2.66 -8.12
CA VAL A 29 -7.69 2.43 -6.78
C VAL A 29 -8.33 1.22 -6.12
N MET A 30 -9.66 1.09 -6.21
CA MET A 30 -10.36 -0.08 -5.67
C MET A 30 -9.96 -1.37 -6.40
N ALA A 31 -9.76 -1.31 -7.73
CA ALA A 31 -9.28 -2.44 -8.51
C ALA A 31 -7.88 -2.89 -8.05
N LEU A 32 -6.96 -1.97 -7.79
CA LEU A 32 -5.62 -2.28 -7.24
C LEU A 32 -5.69 -2.92 -5.85
N ILE A 33 -6.58 -2.43 -4.98
CA ILE A 33 -6.76 -3.02 -3.65
C ILE A 33 -7.28 -4.45 -3.78
N SER A 34 -8.27 -4.70 -4.66
CA SER A 34 -8.77 -6.04 -4.93
C SER A 34 -7.73 -6.95 -5.59
N ALA A 35 -6.85 -6.41 -6.46
CA ALA A 35 -5.73 -7.17 -7.00
C ALA A 35 -4.78 -7.62 -5.87
N LEU A 36 -4.48 -6.74 -4.89
CA LEU A 36 -3.68 -7.10 -3.72
C LEU A 36 -4.37 -8.14 -2.85
N GLU A 37 -5.69 -8.08 -2.69
CA GLU A 37 -6.46 -9.11 -1.97
C GLU A 37 -6.37 -10.47 -2.67
N ASN A 38 -6.48 -10.51 -3.99
CA ASN A 38 -6.50 -11.74 -4.77
C ASN A 38 -5.12 -12.38 -4.91
N HIS A 39 -4.08 -11.58 -5.16
CA HIS A 39 -2.74 -12.06 -5.50
C HIS A 39 -1.76 -11.96 -4.31
N GLY A 40 -2.03 -11.12 -3.33
CA GLY A 40 -1.21 -11.01 -2.12
C GLY A 40 0.25 -10.66 -2.43
N ARG A 41 1.17 -11.57 -2.13
CA ARG A 41 2.60 -11.41 -2.42
C ARG A 41 2.95 -11.65 -3.89
N ASP A 42 2.11 -12.37 -4.62
CA ASP A 42 2.34 -12.66 -6.03
C ASP A 42 1.94 -11.46 -6.93
N LEU A 43 1.36 -10.41 -6.33
CA LEU A 43 1.19 -9.13 -7.00
C LEU A 43 2.56 -8.43 -7.03
N GLU A 44 3.24 -8.51 -8.17
CA GLU A 44 4.57 -7.95 -8.37
C GLU A 44 4.67 -7.19 -9.71
N GLY A 45 5.87 -6.71 -10.03
CA GLY A 45 6.10 -5.95 -11.26
C GLY A 45 5.40 -4.60 -11.23
N ASP A 46 4.94 -4.11 -12.38
CA ASP A 46 4.51 -2.72 -12.49
C ASP A 46 3.34 -2.31 -11.61
N GLU A 47 2.57 -3.26 -11.07
CA GLU A 47 1.43 -3.04 -10.17
C GLU A 47 1.82 -2.89 -8.71
N SER A 48 2.82 -3.65 -8.25
CA SER A 48 3.33 -3.56 -6.90
C SER A 48 4.84 -3.72 -6.87
N HIS A 49 5.52 -2.74 -6.28
CA HIS A 49 6.97 -2.76 -6.14
C HIS A 49 7.42 -2.65 -4.69
N PRO A 50 8.46 -3.41 -4.30
CA PRO A 50 9.09 -3.24 -3.00
C PRO A 50 9.74 -1.86 -2.92
N VAL A 51 9.46 -1.15 -1.82
CA VAL A 51 10.11 0.12 -1.51
C VAL A 51 11.46 -0.20 -0.87
N THR A 52 12.59 0.16 -1.47
CA THR A 52 13.91 -0.33 -1.04
C THR A 52 14.45 0.34 0.23
N SER A 53 14.17 1.62 0.44
CA SER A 53 14.75 2.46 1.51
C SER A 53 14.05 2.40 2.87
N THR A 54 13.35 1.30 3.16
CA THR A 54 12.58 1.06 4.40
C THR A 54 13.13 -0.14 5.15
N GLN A 55 12.93 -0.18 6.47
CA GLN A 55 13.23 -1.34 7.31
C GLN A 55 12.13 -2.41 7.25
N TYR A 56 10.96 -2.05 6.73
CA TYR A 56 9.77 -2.88 6.70
C TYR A 56 9.66 -3.55 5.34
N ASP A 57 8.93 -4.65 5.28
CA ASP A 57 8.46 -5.23 4.02
C ASP A 57 7.33 -4.35 3.46
N LEU A 58 7.72 -3.13 3.05
CA LEU A 58 6.87 -2.09 2.52
C LEU A 58 6.89 -2.14 1.00
N HIS A 59 5.71 -2.02 0.41
CA HIS A 59 5.48 -2.05 -1.02
C HIS A 59 4.63 -0.86 -1.43
N ALA A 60 4.65 -0.55 -2.71
CA ALA A 60 3.83 0.50 -3.30
C ALA A 60 2.96 -0.09 -4.41
N LEU A 61 1.63 -0.09 -4.22
CA LEU A 61 0.73 -0.27 -5.35
C LEU A 61 0.80 0.96 -6.25
N ARG A 62 0.79 0.72 -7.55
CA ARG A 62 1.02 1.74 -8.57
C ARG A 62 -0.18 1.78 -9.51
N ARG A 63 -0.92 2.90 -9.47
CA ARG A 63 -1.90 3.22 -10.52
C ARG A 63 -1.21 3.53 -11.85
N ASN A 64 -0.02 4.13 -11.82
CA ASN A 64 0.68 4.59 -13.01
C ASN A 64 2.12 4.05 -13.07
N PRO A 65 2.66 3.71 -14.24
CA PRO A 65 2.05 3.73 -15.59
C PRO A 65 0.94 2.68 -15.73
N PRO A 66 0.23 2.60 -16.87
CA PRO A 66 -0.82 1.62 -17.07
C PRO A 66 -0.36 0.18 -16.81
N THR A 67 -1.25 -0.61 -16.21
CA THR A 67 -1.04 -2.02 -15.89
C THR A 67 -2.24 -2.85 -16.35
N GLU A 68 -2.24 -4.16 -16.10
CA GLU A 68 -3.41 -5.01 -16.37
C GLU A 68 -4.63 -4.56 -15.54
N THR A 69 -4.41 -4.19 -14.27
CA THR A 69 -5.44 -3.70 -13.36
C THR A 69 -5.89 -2.27 -13.68
N THR A 70 -4.99 -1.43 -14.18
CA THR A 70 -5.25 0.00 -14.44
C THR A 70 -4.84 0.42 -15.86
N PRO A 71 -5.46 -0.15 -16.91
CA PRO A 71 -4.96 -0.04 -18.29
C PRO A 71 -5.08 1.36 -18.90
N TYR A 72 -5.88 2.25 -18.29
CA TYR A 72 -6.11 3.61 -18.79
C TYR A 72 -5.38 4.69 -17.99
N ALA A 73 -4.62 4.30 -16.96
CA ALA A 73 -3.89 5.22 -16.09
C ALA A 73 -2.57 5.72 -16.71
N ALA A 74 -2.66 6.35 -17.89
CA ALA A 74 -1.50 6.91 -18.59
C ALA A 74 -1.14 8.34 -18.13
N GLY A 75 -2.07 9.03 -17.49
CA GLY A 75 -1.93 10.42 -17.06
C GLY A 75 -2.21 10.66 -15.57
N PRO A 76 -2.04 11.91 -15.12
CA PRO A 76 -2.33 12.32 -13.74
C PRO A 76 -3.75 11.96 -13.30
N PRO A 77 -3.97 11.75 -11.98
CA PRO A 77 -2.98 11.80 -10.92
C PRO A 77 -2.08 10.55 -10.91
N VAL A 78 -0.79 10.71 -10.61
CA VAL A 78 0.17 9.61 -10.48
C VAL A 78 0.08 9.05 -9.05
N LEU A 79 -0.76 8.04 -8.84
CA LEU A 79 -1.03 7.55 -7.49
C LEU A 79 -0.08 6.44 -7.04
N ARG A 80 0.25 6.47 -5.75
CA ARG A 80 0.96 5.41 -5.02
C ARG A 80 0.22 5.09 -3.73
N LEU A 81 0.05 3.81 -3.44
CA LEU A 81 -0.50 3.34 -2.18
C LEU A 81 0.58 2.54 -1.46
N LEU A 82 1.11 3.07 -0.37
CA LEU A 82 2.09 2.37 0.45
C LEU A 82 1.37 1.42 1.41
N TYR A 83 1.79 0.17 1.40
CA TYR A 83 1.31 -0.87 2.30
C TYR A 83 2.46 -1.70 2.83
N GLY A 84 2.27 -2.26 4.03
CA GLY A 84 3.23 -3.18 4.64
C GLY A 84 2.54 -4.47 5.07
N TYR A 85 3.30 -5.57 5.10
CA TYR A 85 2.81 -6.82 5.66
C TYR A 85 2.96 -6.82 7.19
N VAL A 86 1.97 -7.38 7.87
CA VAL A 86 2.00 -7.63 9.31
C VAL A 86 1.63 -9.09 9.57
N ARG A 87 2.21 -9.68 10.62
CA ARG A 87 2.01 -11.08 10.97
C ARG A 87 1.51 -11.24 12.39
N HIS A 88 0.57 -12.16 12.58
CA HIS A 88 0.13 -12.65 13.87
C HIS A 88 0.43 -14.14 13.98
N HIS A 89 0.95 -14.57 15.13
CA HIS A 89 1.25 -15.96 15.41
C HIS A 89 0.18 -16.56 16.30
N THR A 90 -0.52 -17.58 15.81
CA THR A 90 -1.51 -18.35 16.56
C THR A 90 -1.02 -19.80 16.67
N GLY A 91 -0.26 -20.09 17.74
CA GLY A 91 0.39 -21.38 17.90
C GLY A 91 1.48 -21.59 16.84
N HIS A 92 1.27 -22.56 15.94
CA HIS A 92 2.16 -22.86 14.82
C HIS A 92 1.77 -22.17 13.51
N GLU A 93 0.61 -21.51 13.46
CA GLU A 93 0.13 -20.83 12.27
C GLU A 93 0.62 -19.38 12.25
N ILE A 94 1.03 -18.92 11.06
CA ILE A 94 1.37 -17.53 10.79
C ILE A 94 0.26 -16.95 9.93
N HIS A 95 -0.51 -16.03 10.51
CA HIS A 95 -1.48 -15.25 9.75
C HIS A 95 -0.82 -13.95 9.30
N GLU A 96 -0.62 -13.82 8.00
CA GLU A 96 -0.10 -12.60 7.39
C GLU A 96 -1.22 -11.84 6.69
N ILE A 97 -1.23 -10.52 6.87
CA ILE A 97 -2.15 -9.61 6.19
C ILE A 97 -1.38 -8.40 5.66
N ALA A 98 -1.94 -7.72 4.66
CA ALA A 98 -1.42 -6.45 4.18
C ALA A 98 -2.18 -5.28 4.81
N VAL A 99 -1.48 -4.22 5.20
CA VAL A 99 -2.08 -3.00 5.76
C VAL A 99 -1.73 -1.81 4.89
N LEU A 100 -2.75 -1.17 4.30
CA LEU A 100 -2.63 0.06 3.53
C LEU A 100 -2.48 1.26 4.48
N ALA A 101 -1.36 1.97 4.38
CA ALA A 101 -0.98 3.02 5.32
C ALA A 101 -1.09 4.43 4.74
N ILE A 102 -0.68 4.61 3.49
CA ILE A 102 -0.63 5.92 2.80
C ILE A 102 -1.18 5.74 1.39
N GLY A 103 -2.07 6.62 0.97
CA GLY A 103 -2.38 6.87 -0.43
C GLY A 103 -2.02 8.30 -0.77
N GLY A 104 -1.52 8.55 -1.98
CA GLY A 104 -1.22 9.92 -2.39
C GLY A 104 -0.81 10.06 -3.85
N ASP A 105 -0.86 11.31 -4.30
CA ASP A 105 -0.48 11.73 -5.65
C ASP A 105 0.96 12.24 -5.67
N LYS A 106 1.82 11.60 -6.46
CA LYS A 106 3.21 11.99 -6.67
C LYS A 106 3.43 12.82 -7.95
N THR A 107 2.38 13.25 -8.66
CA THR A 107 2.49 13.98 -9.94
C THR A 107 3.45 15.16 -9.86
N ARG A 108 3.32 16.01 -8.84
CA ARG A 108 4.13 17.23 -8.70
C ARG A 108 5.51 16.99 -8.09
N LEU A 109 5.59 16.06 -7.14
CA LEU A 109 6.79 15.83 -6.34
C LEU A 109 7.72 14.77 -6.96
N GLY A 110 7.25 13.98 -7.92
CA GLY A 110 8.03 12.90 -8.48
C GLY A 110 8.56 11.97 -7.38
N ASN A 111 9.84 11.61 -7.45
CA ASN A 111 10.45 10.71 -6.46
C ASN A 111 10.63 11.33 -5.07
N ASP A 112 10.59 12.65 -4.94
CA ASP A 112 10.67 13.35 -3.65
C ASP A 112 9.42 13.12 -2.78
N TRP A 113 8.36 12.56 -3.37
CA TRP A 113 7.20 12.08 -2.61
C TRP A 113 7.55 10.94 -1.64
N TYR A 114 8.50 10.07 -1.99
CA TYR A 114 8.75 8.84 -1.23
C TYR A 114 9.38 9.05 0.15
N PRO A 115 10.49 9.80 0.33
CA PRO A 115 11.19 9.84 1.61
C PRO A 115 10.29 10.20 2.80
N ALA A 116 9.45 11.24 2.66
CA ALA A 116 8.52 11.66 3.71
C ALA A 116 7.39 10.64 3.95
N ASN A 117 6.85 10.06 2.88
CA ASN A 117 5.71 9.13 2.98
C ASN A 117 6.11 7.72 3.44
N ILE A 118 7.35 7.29 3.20
CA ILE A 118 7.87 6.01 3.69
C ILE A 118 7.93 6.02 5.22
N THR A 119 8.57 7.04 5.81
CA THR A 119 8.64 7.17 7.27
C THR A 119 7.24 7.24 7.89
N GLN A 120 6.32 7.98 7.25
CA GLN A 120 4.93 8.02 7.73
C GLN A 120 4.21 6.68 7.58
N ALA A 121 4.48 5.92 6.51
CA ALA A 121 3.88 4.60 6.32
C ALA A 121 4.34 3.64 7.42
N GLU A 122 5.64 3.57 7.74
CA GLU A 122 6.17 2.76 8.83
C GLU A 122 5.50 3.10 10.17
N VAL A 123 5.42 4.38 10.51
CA VAL A 123 4.74 4.86 11.73
C VAL A 123 3.27 4.46 11.77
N ARG A 124 2.56 4.52 10.64
CA ARG A 124 1.14 4.13 10.55
C ARG A 124 0.95 2.62 10.66
N ILE A 125 1.88 1.82 10.15
CA ILE A 125 1.87 0.37 10.32
C ILE A 125 2.06 0.02 11.79
N ASP A 126 3.02 0.66 12.47
CA ASP A 126 3.19 0.53 13.92
C ASP A 126 1.93 0.89 14.70
N GLN A 127 1.33 2.04 14.40
CA GLN A 127 0.07 2.48 15.02
C GLN A 127 -1.06 1.47 14.81
N TRP A 128 -1.15 0.89 13.61
CA TRP A 128 -2.14 -0.15 13.32
C TRP A 128 -1.89 -1.39 14.19
N CYS A 129 -0.65 -1.88 14.28
CA CYS A 129 -0.30 -3.02 15.12
C CYS A 129 -0.57 -2.77 16.62
N GLN A 130 -0.33 -1.55 17.11
CA GLN A 130 -0.66 -1.17 18.49
C GLN A 130 -2.16 -1.29 18.81
N GLN A 131 -3.02 -1.04 17.82
CA GLN A 131 -4.48 -1.16 17.95
C GLN A 131 -4.99 -2.58 17.73
N HIS A 132 -4.17 -3.49 17.20
CA HIS A 132 -4.52 -4.87 16.87
C HIS A 132 -3.54 -5.84 17.54
N PRO A 133 -3.69 -6.08 18.86
CA PRO A 133 -2.75 -6.89 19.63
C PRO A 133 -2.49 -8.25 19.00
N GLY A 134 -1.22 -8.65 18.97
CA GLY A 134 -0.76 -9.90 18.38
C GLY A 134 -0.14 -9.72 16.99
N TYR A 135 -0.57 -8.72 16.22
CA TYR A 135 0.08 -8.39 14.95
C TYR A 135 1.39 -7.64 15.15
N LYS A 136 2.39 -7.97 14.34
CA LYS A 136 3.69 -7.28 14.29
C LYS A 136 4.07 -6.95 12.86
N PRO A 137 4.75 -5.82 12.60
CA PRO A 137 5.27 -5.52 11.27
C PRO A 137 6.24 -6.59 10.78
N VAL A 138 6.15 -6.94 9.51
CA VAL A 138 7.19 -7.74 8.84
C VAL A 138 8.34 -6.80 8.51
N HIS A 139 9.48 -7.02 9.14
CA HIS A 139 10.72 -6.36 8.76
C HIS A 139 11.31 -7.03 7.52
N LYS A 140 11.99 -6.25 6.69
CA LYS A 140 12.80 -6.84 5.63
C LYS A 140 13.84 -7.77 6.26
N SER A 141 13.80 -9.02 5.84
CA SER A 141 14.91 -9.94 6.03
C SER A 141 16.12 -9.31 5.35
N GLY A 142 17.20 -9.04 6.08
CA GLY A 142 18.45 -8.63 5.47
C GLY A 142 18.88 -9.67 4.44
N GLY A 143 18.87 -9.31 3.15
CA GLY A 143 19.70 -9.96 2.13
C GLY A 143 21.17 -9.61 2.40
N PRO A 144 22.12 -10.50 2.05
CA PRO A 144 23.37 -10.69 2.78
C PRO A 144 24.28 -9.45 2.81
N LYS A 145 25.10 -9.40 3.87
CA LYS A 145 26.30 -8.56 3.98
C LYS A 145 27.20 -8.69 2.76
#